data_AF-S4MUU4-F1
#
_entry.id   AF-S4MUU4-F1
#
_cell.length_a   1.000
_cell.length_b   1.000
_cell.length_c   1.000
_cell.angle_alpha   90.00
_cell.angle_beta   90.00
_cell.angle_gamma   90.00
#
_symmetry.space_group_name_H-M   'P 1'
#
loop_
_entity.id
_entity.type
_entity.pdbx_description
1 polymer ?
#
loop_
_entity_poly.entity_id
_entity_poly.type
_entity_poly.pdbx_seq_one_letter_code
_entity_poly.pdbx_strand_id
1 'polypeptide(L)'
;MEPYEEGGFAFRSAVVGGRVPQEYVRAVEAGCRDALAEGPLGGHPVTGLRVTLTDGATHVKDSSDTAFRTAGRLGLREALRACAMVLLEPVVEVTVTVPEDAVGGVLGDLAARRGRVTGSVTRAGAAVVTATVPLAELFGYATRLRSRTQGRGTFTARPTGYAPAPVATPVR
;
A
#
# COMPACT_ATOMS: atom_id res chain seq x y z
N MET A 1 7.85 6.57 -16.57
CA MET A 1 7.16 6.07 -15.36
C MET A 1 7.73 6.82 -14.19
N GLU A 2 6.89 7.37 -13.31
CA GLU A 2 7.33 8.20 -12.18
C GLU A 2 6.50 7.91 -10.92
N PRO A 3 7.02 8.16 -9.72
CA PRO A 3 6.25 8.10 -8.49
C PRO A 3 5.04 9.04 -8.54
N TYR A 4 3.93 8.64 -7.92
CA TYR A 4 2.72 9.44 -7.80
C TYR A 4 2.27 9.51 -6.33
N GLU A 5 2.50 10.67 -5.72
CA GLU A 5 2.33 10.87 -4.27
C GLU A 5 0.88 10.86 -3.79
N GLU A 6 -0.08 11.14 -4.68
CA GLU A 6 -1.52 11.05 -4.37
C GLU A 6 -1.99 9.60 -4.20
N GLY A 7 -1.13 8.62 -4.50
CA GLY A 7 -1.41 7.20 -4.41
C GLY A 7 -2.18 6.66 -5.62
N GLY A 8 -2.37 5.33 -5.66
CA GLY A 8 -3.09 4.67 -6.74
C GLY A 8 -2.31 4.63 -8.05
N PHE A 9 -3.03 4.71 -9.17
CA PHE A 9 -2.45 4.64 -10.51
C PHE A 9 -3.00 5.78 -11.37
N ALA A 10 -2.09 6.57 -11.94
CA ALA A 10 -2.40 7.58 -12.93
C ALA A 10 -1.85 7.19 -14.30
N PHE A 11 -2.63 7.43 -15.34
CA PHE A 11 -2.23 7.24 -16.72
C PHE A 11 -2.39 8.53 -17.52
N ARG A 12 -1.40 8.84 -18.34
CA ARG A 12 -1.43 9.98 -19.27
C ARG A 12 -0.94 9.55 -20.64
N SER A 13 -1.55 10.07 -21.71
CA SER A 13 -0.95 10.06 -23.04
C SER A 13 -0.33 11.41 -23.36
N ALA A 14 0.91 11.38 -23.84
CA ALA A 14 1.61 12.52 -24.44
C ALA A 14 1.87 12.30 -25.94
N VAL A 15 1.25 11.27 -26.53
CA VAL A 15 1.37 10.98 -27.96
C VAL A 15 0.71 12.08 -28.77
N VAL A 16 1.42 12.56 -29.80
CA VAL A 16 0.96 13.60 -30.72
C VAL A 16 0.90 13.07 -32.15
N GLY A 17 0.16 13.78 -33.02
CA GLY A 17 0.13 13.48 -34.46
C GLY A 17 -0.60 12.20 -34.85
N GLY A 18 -1.46 11.66 -33.99
CA GLY A 18 -2.33 10.51 -34.31
C GLY A 18 -1.59 9.17 -34.47
N ARG A 19 -0.33 9.07 -34.03
CA ARG A 19 0.49 7.84 -34.10
C ARG A 19 -0.12 6.67 -33.34
N VAL A 20 -0.89 6.97 -32.30
CA VAL A 20 -1.70 6.01 -31.55
C VAL A 20 -3.13 6.58 -31.47
N PRO A 21 -4.10 5.96 -32.18
CA PRO A 21 -5.53 6.24 -32.03
C PRO A 21 -6.00 6.18 -30.58
N GLN A 22 -6.99 7.00 -30.24
CA GLN A 22 -7.47 7.16 -28.86
C GLN A 22 -8.04 5.86 -28.27
N GLU A 23 -8.64 5.00 -29.09
CA GLU A 23 -9.10 3.67 -28.69
C GLU A 23 -7.95 2.79 -28.19
N TYR A 24 -6.80 2.83 -28.86
CA TYR A 24 -5.63 2.05 -28.46
C TYR A 24 -4.91 2.65 -27.25
N VAL A 25 -5.01 3.97 -27.02
CA VAL A 25 -4.54 4.59 -25.78
C VAL A 25 -5.26 3.99 -24.56
N ARG A 26 -6.59 3.79 -24.66
CA ARG A 26 -7.37 3.13 -23.60
C ARG A 26 -6.97 1.68 -23.40
N ALA A 27 -6.68 0.97 -24.49
CA ALA A 27 -6.17 -0.41 -24.44
C ALA A 27 -4.83 -0.50 -23.71
N VAL A 28 -3.89 0.41 -24.02
CA VAL A 28 -2.60 0.49 -23.33
C VAL A 28 -2.78 0.73 -21.84
N GLU A 29 -3.65 1.68 -21.45
CA GLU A 29 -3.96 1.94 -20.04
C GLU A 29 -4.49 0.68 -19.34
N ALA A 30 -5.43 -0.04 -19.97
CA ALA A 30 -5.95 -1.30 -19.43
C ALA A 30 -4.83 -2.34 -19.25
N GLY A 31 -3.91 -2.43 -20.20
CA GLY A 31 -2.73 -3.29 -20.12
C GLY A 31 -1.82 -2.93 -18.95
N CYS A 32 -1.59 -1.64 -18.73
CA CYS A 32 -0.88 -1.14 -17.56
C CYS A 32 -1.60 -1.56 -16.26
N ARG A 33 -2.92 -1.41 -16.18
CA ARG A 33 -3.70 -1.85 -14.99
C ARG A 33 -3.55 -3.35 -14.73
N ASP A 34 -3.57 -4.18 -15.78
CA ASP A 34 -3.35 -5.62 -15.65
C ASP A 34 -1.96 -5.95 -15.10
N ALA A 35 -0.92 -5.24 -15.57
CA ALA A 35 0.44 -5.40 -15.07
C ALA A 35 0.59 -4.96 -13.60
N LEU A 36 -0.15 -3.93 -13.18
CA LEU A 36 -0.14 -3.46 -11.80
C LEU A 36 -0.91 -4.36 -10.85
N ALA A 37 -1.85 -5.17 -11.32
CA ALA A 37 -2.57 -6.13 -10.49
C ALA A 37 -1.67 -7.29 -10.00
N GLU A 38 -0.68 -7.67 -10.80
CA GLU A 38 0.27 -8.76 -10.54
C GLU A 38 1.72 -8.21 -10.51
N GLY A 39 2.06 -7.49 -9.44
CA GLY A 39 3.37 -6.87 -9.29
C GLY A 39 4.52 -7.89 -9.12
N PRO A 40 5.78 -7.45 -9.37
CA PRO A 40 6.94 -8.34 -9.32
C PRO A 40 7.32 -8.79 -7.90
N LEU A 41 6.84 -8.11 -6.86
CA LEU A 41 7.09 -8.47 -5.46
C LEU A 41 5.96 -9.38 -4.94
N GLY A 42 6.15 -10.69 -5.05
CA GLY A 42 5.21 -11.68 -4.50
C GLY A 42 3.82 -11.68 -5.13
N GLY A 43 3.65 -11.08 -6.31
CA GLY A 43 2.36 -10.97 -6.99
C GLY A 43 1.43 -9.91 -6.38
N HIS A 44 1.92 -9.06 -5.47
CA HIS A 44 1.09 -8.02 -4.86
C HIS A 44 0.79 -6.88 -5.84
N PRO A 45 -0.38 -6.22 -5.71
CA PRO A 45 -0.69 -5.06 -6.52
C PRO A 45 0.30 -3.91 -6.32
N VAL A 46 0.57 -3.17 -7.38
CA VAL A 46 1.48 -2.02 -7.40
C VAL A 46 0.67 -0.72 -7.39
N THR A 47 1.10 0.26 -6.60
CA THR A 47 0.44 1.54 -6.40
C THR A 47 1.46 2.68 -6.28
N GLY A 48 0.99 3.93 -6.29
CA GLY A 48 1.82 5.13 -6.14
C GLY A 48 2.60 5.48 -7.40
N LEU A 49 1.99 5.28 -8.58
CA LEU A 49 2.70 5.36 -9.84
C LEU A 49 1.91 6.08 -10.94
N ARG A 50 2.62 6.90 -11.71
CA ARG A 50 2.13 7.48 -12.96
C ARG A 50 2.85 6.89 -14.18
N VAL A 51 2.07 6.39 -15.13
CA VAL A 51 2.56 5.97 -16.45
C VAL A 51 2.19 7.04 -17.46
N THR A 52 3.18 7.44 -18.26
CA THR A 52 2.95 8.32 -19.42
C THR A 52 3.30 7.55 -20.69
N LEU A 53 2.32 7.38 -21.58
CA LEU A 53 2.54 6.90 -22.93
C LEU A 53 3.11 8.05 -23.77
N THR A 54 4.39 7.95 -24.14
CA THR A 54 5.12 9.03 -24.81
C THR A 54 5.16 8.90 -26.32
N ASP A 55 5.15 7.67 -26.83
CA ASP A 55 5.18 7.37 -28.27
C ASP A 55 4.54 6.00 -28.54
N GLY A 56 4.30 5.71 -29.81
CA GLY A 56 3.85 4.42 -30.31
C GLY A 56 3.74 4.44 -31.82
N ALA A 57 3.41 3.28 -32.40
CA ALA A 57 3.17 3.14 -33.83
C ALA A 57 2.04 2.14 -34.05
N THR A 58 1.23 2.38 -35.07
CA THR A 58 0.18 1.48 -35.52
C THR A 58 0.52 0.88 -36.88
N HIS A 59 -0.09 -0.26 -37.15
CA HIS A 59 -0.08 -0.92 -38.44
C HIS A 59 -1.48 -1.43 -38.75
N VAL A 60 -1.98 -1.16 -39.96
CA VAL A 60 -3.39 -1.34 -40.34
C VAL A 60 -3.89 -2.78 -40.17
N LYS A 61 -3.02 -3.78 -40.33
CA LYS A 61 -3.39 -5.20 -40.25
C LYS A 61 -3.13 -5.85 -38.89
N ASP A 62 -2.12 -5.37 -38.18
CA ASP A 62 -1.61 -6.05 -36.98
C ASP A 62 -2.00 -5.31 -35.69
N SER A 63 -2.45 -4.07 -35.79
CA SER A 63 -2.94 -3.30 -34.66
C SER A 63 -4.35 -3.71 -34.28
N SER A 64 -4.51 -4.06 -33.01
CA SER A 64 -5.78 -4.39 -32.38
C SER A 64 -5.77 -3.94 -30.93
N ASP A 65 -6.96 -3.83 -30.33
CA ASP A 65 -7.11 -3.51 -28.91
C ASP A 65 -6.30 -4.48 -28.03
N THR A 66 -6.39 -5.78 -28.31
CA THR A 66 -5.66 -6.81 -27.57
C THR A 66 -4.15 -6.72 -27.74
N ALA A 67 -3.67 -6.33 -28.93
CA ALA A 67 -2.25 -6.09 -29.17
C ALA A 67 -1.72 -4.92 -28.34
N PHE A 68 -2.43 -3.78 -28.32
CA PHE A 68 -2.03 -2.61 -27.54
C PHE A 68 -2.16 -2.81 -26.03
N ARG A 69 -3.19 -3.54 -25.58
CA ARG A 69 -3.30 -3.97 -24.18
C ARG A 69 -2.12 -4.85 -23.77
N THR A 70 -1.76 -5.81 -24.61
CA THR A 70 -0.60 -6.68 -24.36
C THR A 70 0.71 -5.88 -24.34
N ALA A 71 0.90 -4.95 -25.27
CA ALA A 71 2.07 -4.08 -25.32
C ALA A 71 2.20 -3.21 -24.05
N GLY A 72 1.10 -2.59 -23.60
CA GLY A 72 1.05 -1.82 -22.35
C GLY A 72 1.39 -2.67 -21.12
N ARG A 73 0.86 -3.91 -21.05
CA ARG A 73 1.16 -4.85 -19.97
C ARG A 73 2.63 -5.25 -19.95
N LEU A 74 3.19 -5.63 -21.10
CA LEU A 74 4.58 -6.07 -21.20
C LEU A 74 5.55 -4.93 -20.91
N GLY A 75 5.34 -3.77 -21.51
CA GLY A 75 6.18 -2.59 -21.30
C GLY A 75 6.21 -2.13 -19.84
N LEU A 76 5.07 -2.14 -19.15
CA LEU A 76 5.04 -1.79 -17.74
C LEU A 76 5.72 -2.86 -16.86
N ARG A 77 5.53 -4.15 -17.14
CA ARG A 77 6.21 -5.22 -16.39
C ARG A 77 7.73 -5.12 -16.49
N GLU A 78 8.24 -4.76 -17.67
CA GLU A 78 9.67 -4.53 -17.87
C GLU A 78 10.15 -3.31 -17.09
N ALA A 79 9.44 -2.17 -17.19
CA ALA A 79 9.77 -0.96 -16.44
C ALA A 79 9.77 -1.18 -14.92
N LEU A 80 8.80 -1.93 -14.39
CA LEU A 80 8.72 -2.27 -12.96
C LEU A 80 9.91 -3.11 -12.49
N ARG A 81 10.41 -4.05 -13.31
CA ARG A 81 11.59 -4.86 -12.98
C ARG A 81 12.88 -4.05 -12.89
N ALA A 82 12.95 -2.93 -13.62
CA ALA A 82 14.09 -2.03 -13.59
C ALA A 82 14.06 -1.05 -12.41
N CYS A 83 12.97 -1.01 -11.63
CA CYS A 83 12.80 -0.08 -10.52
C CYS A 83 13.12 -0.71 -9.16
N ALA A 84 13.63 0.12 -8.25
CA ALA A 84 13.72 -0.21 -6.84
C ALA A 84 12.32 -0.11 -6.22
N MET A 85 11.65 -1.25 -6.09
CA MET A 85 10.32 -1.34 -5.50
C MET A 85 10.41 -1.68 -4.02
N VAL A 86 9.47 -1.16 -3.24
CA VAL A 86 9.36 -1.43 -1.80
C VAL A 86 8.03 -2.12 -1.55
N LEU A 87 8.06 -3.19 -0.77
CA LEU A 87 6.85 -3.86 -0.32
C LEU A 87 6.16 -2.97 0.73
N LEU A 88 4.85 -2.80 0.59
CA LEU A 88 4.06 -2.04 1.54
C LEU A 88 3.21 -2.99 2.38
N GLU A 89 3.12 -2.74 3.69
CA GLU A 89 2.23 -3.45 4.60
C GLU A 89 1.07 -2.55 5.03
N PRO A 90 -0.14 -3.10 5.23
CA PRO A 90 -1.28 -2.35 5.73
C PRO A 90 -1.05 -1.92 7.18
N VAL A 91 -1.27 -0.63 7.44
CA VAL A 91 -1.17 -0.03 8.77
C VAL A 91 -2.53 0.46 9.24
N VAL A 92 -2.77 0.28 10.54
CA VAL A 92 -4.00 0.72 11.20
C VAL A 92 -3.67 1.63 12.36
N GLU A 93 -4.54 2.60 12.59
CA GLU A 93 -4.52 3.35 13.84
C GLU A 93 -5.33 2.60 14.87
N VAL A 94 -4.70 2.35 16.01
CA VAL A 94 -5.30 1.75 17.18
C VAL A 94 -5.47 2.83 18.24
N THR A 95 -6.67 2.91 18.79
CA THR A 95 -6.95 3.71 19.99
C THR A 95 -7.22 2.76 21.14
N VAL A 96 -6.37 2.79 22.16
CA VAL A 96 -6.42 1.88 23.31
C VAL A 96 -6.83 2.69 24.55
N THR A 97 -7.87 2.26 25.23
CA THR A 97 -8.33 2.86 26.49
C THR A 97 -8.04 1.90 27.63
N VAL A 98 -7.28 2.37 28.62
CA VAL A 98 -6.88 1.58 29.79
C VAL A 98 -6.87 2.42 31.05
N PRO A 99 -6.96 1.79 32.22
CA PRO A 99 -6.63 2.45 33.49
C PRO A 99 -5.19 2.97 33.53
N GLU A 100 -4.95 4.07 34.27
CA GLU A 100 -3.63 4.72 34.36
C GLU A 100 -2.51 3.77 34.82
N ASP A 101 -2.81 2.84 35.72
CA ASP A 101 -1.85 1.86 36.25
C ASP A 101 -1.37 0.85 35.19
N ALA A 102 -2.11 0.69 34.09
CA ALA A 102 -1.78 -0.26 33.03
C ALA A 102 -1.09 0.37 31.80
N VAL A 103 -0.93 1.70 31.77
CA VAL A 103 -0.41 2.44 30.60
C VAL A 103 0.99 1.98 30.20
N GLY A 104 1.90 1.83 31.17
CA GLY A 104 3.27 1.41 30.89
C GLY A 104 3.34 0.04 30.18
N GLY A 105 2.52 -0.92 30.62
CA GLY A 105 2.44 -2.24 30.00
C GLY A 105 1.87 -2.21 28.57
N VAL A 106 0.92 -1.30 28.31
CA VAL A 106 0.32 -1.12 26.98
C VAL A 106 1.29 -0.46 26.01
N LEU A 107 2.03 0.57 26.45
CA LEU A 107 3.06 1.20 25.64
C LEU A 107 4.16 0.20 25.25
N GLY A 108 4.58 -0.65 26.20
CA GLY A 108 5.54 -1.72 25.93
C GLY A 108 5.02 -2.76 24.91
N ASP A 109 3.75 -3.17 25.01
CA ASP A 109 3.16 -4.10 24.04
C ASP A 109 3.03 -3.48 22.64
N LEU A 110 2.62 -2.22 22.55
CA LEU A 110 2.53 -1.50 21.27
C LEU A 110 3.92 -1.37 20.63
N ALA A 111 4.95 -1.03 21.41
CA ALA A 111 6.32 -0.95 20.92
C ALA A 111 6.83 -2.32 20.41
N ALA A 112 6.56 -3.41 21.15
CA ALA A 112 6.92 -4.76 20.72
C ALA A 112 6.23 -5.19 19.41
N ARG A 113 5.08 -4.58 19.10
CA ARG A 113 4.30 -4.79 17.87
C ARG A 113 4.64 -3.81 16.75
N ARG A 114 5.81 -3.19 16.80
CA ARG A 114 6.24 -2.16 15.83
C ARG A 114 5.28 -0.97 15.76
N GLY A 115 4.54 -0.72 16.84
CA GLY A 115 3.60 0.37 16.96
C GLY A 115 4.32 1.69 17.22
N ARG A 116 3.91 2.74 16.51
CA ARG A 116 4.35 4.12 16.73
C ARG A 116 3.25 4.90 17.42
N VAL A 117 3.47 5.29 18.67
CA VAL A 117 2.53 6.13 19.42
C VAL A 117 2.47 7.51 18.78
N THR A 118 1.25 7.97 18.48
CA THR A 118 0.97 9.29 17.90
C THR A 118 0.33 10.24 18.92
N GLY A 119 -0.24 9.71 20.00
CA GLY A 119 -0.79 10.52 21.08
C GLY A 119 -1.11 9.71 22.33
N SER A 120 -1.15 10.41 23.46
CA SER A 120 -1.63 9.86 24.73
C SER A 120 -2.33 10.95 25.52
N VAL A 121 -3.54 10.67 25.98
CA VAL A 121 -4.35 11.60 26.78
C VAL A 121 -4.85 10.87 28.01
N THR A 122 -4.67 11.48 29.18
CA THR A 122 -5.17 10.96 30.44
C THR A 122 -6.35 11.80 30.91
N ARG A 123 -7.45 11.16 31.28
CA ARG A 123 -8.65 11.83 31.79
C ARG A 123 -9.40 10.93 32.77
N ALA A 124 -9.66 11.47 33.95
CA ALA A 124 -10.53 10.84 34.97
C ALA A 124 -10.13 9.40 35.33
N GLY A 125 -8.83 9.11 35.52
CA GLY A 125 -8.34 7.80 35.93
C GLY A 125 -8.15 6.78 34.79
N ALA A 126 -8.44 7.19 33.55
CA ALA A 126 -8.20 6.39 32.35
C ALA A 126 -7.23 7.13 31.41
N ALA A 127 -6.41 6.36 30.72
CA ALA A 127 -5.56 6.83 29.65
C ALA A 127 -6.01 6.26 28.31
N VAL A 128 -6.00 7.13 27.31
CA VAL A 128 -6.26 6.81 25.91
C VAL A 128 -4.94 6.96 25.16
N VAL A 129 -4.48 5.88 24.54
CA VAL A 129 -3.24 5.83 23.75
C VAL A 129 -3.61 5.60 22.30
N THR A 130 -3.15 6.48 21.41
CA THR A 130 -3.31 6.34 19.97
C THR A 130 -1.97 5.96 19.35
N ALA A 131 -1.96 4.94 18.51
CA ALA A 131 -0.75 4.46 17.84
C ALA A 131 -1.06 3.91 16.44
N THR A 132 -0.12 4.06 15.52
CA THR A 132 -0.14 3.35 14.23
C THR A 132 0.59 2.03 14.37
N VAL A 133 -0.04 0.93 13.97
CA VAL A 133 0.49 -0.43 14.11
C VAL A 133 0.29 -1.20 12.80
N PRO A 134 1.26 -2.02 12.35
CA PRO A 134 1.03 -2.93 11.23
C PRO A 134 -0.11 -3.91 11.53
N LEU A 135 -1.02 -4.12 10.59
CA LEU A 135 -2.21 -4.96 10.80
C LEU A 135 -1.84 -6.39 11.20
N ALA A 136 -0.76 -6.94 10.62
CA ALA A 136 -0.27 -8.28 10.94
C ALA A 136 0.05 -8.45 12.44
N GLU A 137 0.49 -7.38 13.09
CA GLU A 137 0.86 -7.36 14.50
C GLU A 137 -0.35 -7.25 15.44
N LEU A 138 -1.58 -7.10 14.93
CA LEU A 138 -2.78 -7.01 15.77
C LEU A 138 -3.53 -8.32 15.96
N PHE A 139 -3.08 -9.40 15.32
CA PHE A 139 -3.70 -10.70 15.53
C PHE A 139 -3.62 -11.12 17.01
N GLY A 140 -4.76 -11.46 17.60
CA GLY A 140 -4.88 -11.78 19.02
C GLY A 140 -4.65 -10.61 19.98
N TYR A 141 -4.62 -9.36 19.50
CA TYR A 141 -4.37 -8.18 20.35
C TYR A 141 -5.39 -8.04 21.48
N ALA A 142 -6.69 -8.27 21.21
CA ALA A 142 -7.76 -8.19 22.21
C ALA A 142 -7.48 -9.02 23.46
N THR A 143 -7.10 -10.28 23.28
CA THR A 143 -6.79 -11.21 24.37
C THR A 143 -5.56 -10.76 25.15
N ARG A 144 -4.51 -10.32 24.45
CA ARG A 144 -3.29 -9.82 25.07
C ARG A 144 -3.50 -8.54 25.87
N LEU A 145 -4.28 -7.60 25.33
CA LEU A 145 -4.64 -6.36 26.02
C LEU A 145 -5.40 -6.67 27.30
N ARG A 146 -6.42 -7.53 27.24
CA ARG A 146 -7.18 -7.95 28.42
C ARG A 146 -6.28 -8.59 29.47
N SER A 147 -5.38 -9.49 29.08
CA SER A 147 -4.45 -10.12 30.02
C SER A 147 -3.57 -9.09 30.75
N ARG A 148 -3.02 -8.09 30.04
CA ARG A 148 -2.17 -7.05 30.63
C ARG A 148 -2.90 -6.03 31.50
N THR A 149 -4.21 -5.89 31.30
CA THR A 149 -5.04 -4.87 31.95
C THR A 149 -6.02 -5.47 32.95
N GLN A 150 -5.88 -6.76 33.27
CA GLN A 150 -6.83 -7.52 34.10
C GLN A 150 -8.28 -7.41 33.57
N GLY A 151 -8.44 -7.37 32.25
CA GLY A 151 -9.71 -7.29 31.54
C GLY A 151 -10.29 -5.87 31.42
N ARG A 152 -9.62 -4.84 31.94
CA ARG A 152 -10.12 -3.46 31.97
C ARG A 152 -9.83 -2.65 30.70
N GLY A 153 -8.95 -3.15 29.83
CA GLY A 153 -8.56 -2.47 28.60
C GLY A 153 -9.49 -2.77 27.42
N THR A 154 -9.74 -1.75 26.60
CA THR A 154 -10.45 -1.86 25.32
C THR A 154 -9.65 -1.18 24.22
N PHE A 155 -9.92 -1.54 22.96
CA PHE A 155 -9.33 -0.85 21.82
C PHE A 155 -10.29 -0.79 20.64
N THR A 156 -10.07 0.20 19.78
CA THR A 156 -10.63 0.28 18.43
C THR A 156 -9.50 0.33 17.43
N ALA A 157 -9.75 -0.13 16.21
CA ALA A 157 -8.79 -0.08 15.11
C ALA A 157 -9.46 0.47 13.86
N ARG A 158 -8.79 1.38 13.16
CA ARG A 158 -9.22 1.91 11.87
C ARG A 158 -8.10 1.78 10.82
N PRO A 159 -8.40 1.37 9.59
CA PRO A 159 -7.43 1.44 8.50
C PRO A 159 -6.92 2.86 8.31
N THR A 160 -5.61 3.01 8.11
CA THR A 160 -4.98 4.31 7.83
C THR A 160 -4.29 4.39 6.49
N GLY A 161 -3.86 3.24 5.95
CA GLY A 161 -3.19 3.16 4.66
C GLY A 161 -2.12 2.09 4.69
N TYR A 162 -1.02 2.37 4.01
CA TYR A 162 0.11 1.47 3.88
C TYR A 162 1.40 2.16 4.29
N ALA A 163 2.32 1.40 4.85
CA ALA A 163 3.67 1.87 5.15
C ALA A 163 4.70 0.89 4.55
N PRO A 164 5.93 1.33 4.30
CA PRO A 164 7.02 0.43 3.93
C PRO A 164 7.12 -0.73 4.92
N ALA A 165 6.98 -1.96 4.41
CA ALA A 165 7.26 -3.14 5.19
C ALA A 165 8.77 -3.17 5.52
N PRO A 166 9.17 -3.77 6.66
CA PRO A 166 10.57 -4.02 6.94
C PRO A 166 11.18 -4.76 5.75
N VAL A 167 12.35 -4.30 5.30
CA VAL A 167 13.08 -5.01 4.26
C VAL A 167 13.39 -6.39 4.81
N ALA A 168 12.73 -7.43 4.27
CA ALA A 168 13.16 -8.80 4.54
C ALA A 168 14.60 -8.90 4.05
N THR A 169 15.55 -9.17 4.96
CA THR A 169 16.90 -9.59 4.57
C THR A 169 16.73 -10.70 3.55
N PRO A 170 17.28 -10.58 2.33
CA PRO A 170 17.09 -11.60 1.32
C PRO A 170 17.62 -12.92 1.88
N VAL A 171 16.73 -13.91 1.99
CA VAL A 171 17.12 -15.29 2.23
C VAL A 171 17.94 -15.67 0.99
N ARG A 172 19.24 -15.83 1.19
CA ARG A 172 20.18 -16.28 0.15
C ARG A 172 19.86 -17.71 -0.28
#